data_AF-A0A2J8P5K2-F1
#
_entry.id   AF-A0A2J8P5K2-F1
#
_cell.length_a   1.000
_cell.length_b   1.000
_cell.length_c   1.000
_cell.angle_alpha   90.00
_cell.angle_beta   90.00
_cell.angle_gamma   90.00
#
_symmetry.space_group_name_H-M   'P 1'
#
loop_
_entity.id
_entity.type
_entity.pdbx_description
1 polymer ?
#
loop_
_entity_poly.entity_id
_entity_poly.type
_entity_poly.pdbx_seq_one_letter_code
_entity_poly.pdbx_strand_id
1 'polypeptide(L)'
;ISLLKQEGIATSDNFMQAFLNVLDQCPKLEVDIPLVKSYLAQFAARAIISELVSISELAQPLESGTHFPLFLLCLQQLAKLQDREWLTELFQQSKVNMQKMLPDNISPKLHVDKGFVNILMTSFLQYISSEVNPPSDETDSSSAPSKEQLEQEKQLLLSFKPVMQKFLHDHVDLQVSALYALQVHCYNSNFPKGMLLRFFVHFYDMEIIEEEAFLAWKEDITQEFPGKGKALFQ
;
A
#
# COMPACT_ATOMS: atom_id res chain seq x y z
N ILE A 1 22.01 19.66 -0.06
CA ILE A 1 20.98 20.70 0.17
C ILE A 1 20.80 21.02 1.66
N SER A 2 20.68 20.04 2.57
CA SER A 2 20.57 20.30 4.03
C SER A 2 21.75 21.15 4.57
N LEU A 3 22.99 20.81 4.22
CA LEU A 3 24.17 21.65 4.52
C LEU A 3 24.05 23.08 3.95
N LEU A 4 23.56 23.23 2.71
CA LEU A 4 23.39 24.55 2.09
C LEU A 4 22.32 25.39 2.81
N LYS A 5 21.28 24.76 3.39
CA LYS A 5 20.30 25.46 4.23
C LYS A 5 20.90 25.86 5.57
N GLN A 6 21.68 25.00 6.20
CA GLN A 6 22.37 25.31 7.46
C GLN A 6 23.34 26.49 7.31
N GLU A 7 24.02 26.57 6.16
CA GLU A 7 24.91 27.68 5.81
C GLU A 7 24.16 28.93 5.29
N GLY A 8 22.82 28.91 5.21
CA GLY A 8 22.02 30.03 4.70
C GLY A 8 22.17 30.31 3.19
N ILE A 9 22.77 29.38 2.43
CA ILE A 9 23.01 29.49 0.99
C ILE A 9 21.75 29.14 0.18
N ALA A 10 20.88 28.27 0.70
CA ALA A 10 19.63 27.85 0.07
C ALA A 10 18.48 27.77 1.08
N THR A 11 17.26 28.03 0.63
CA THR A 11 16.05 27.95 1.46
C THR A 11 15.23 26.69 1.19
N SER A 12 14.23 26.45 2.03
CA SER A 12 13.18 25.45 1.79
C SER A 12 12.45 25.69 0.47
N ASP A 13 12.16 26.96 0.13
CA ASP A 13 11.58 27.32 -1.18
C ASP A 13 12.51 26.98 -2.34
N ASN A 14 13.81 27.23 -2.23
CA ASN A 14 14.75 26.87 -3.30
C ASN A 14 14.77 25.36 -3.53
N PHE A 15 14.70 24.56 -2.46
CA PHE A 15 14.57 23.12 -2.57
C PHE A 15 13.27 22.73 -3.28
N MET A 16 12.12 23.28 -2.85
CA MET A 16 10.83 22.94 -3.43
C MET A 16 10.73 23.30 -4.91
N GLN A 17 11.22 24.47 -5.31
CA GLN A 17 11.27 24.84 -6.72
C GLN A 17 12.16 23.90 -7.54
N ALA A 18 13.33 23.52 -7.02
CA ALA A 18 14.19 22.56 -7.70
C ALA A 18 13.55 21.18 -7.80
N PHE A 19 12.88 20.72 -6.73
CA PHE A 19 12.21 19.42 -6.71
C PHE A 19 11.06 19.37 -7.71
N LEU A 20 10.19 20.40 -7.73
CA LEU A 20 9.10 20.51 -8.71
C LEU A 20 9.62 20.55 -10.15
N ASN A 21 10.70 21.29 -10.41
CA ASN A 21 11.31 21.33 -11.74
C ASN A 21 11.79 19.94 -12.22
N VAL A 22 12.29 19.11 -11.30
CA VAL A 22 12.67 17.73 -11.61
C VAL A 22 11.43 16.85 -11.80
N LEU A 23 10.36 17.07 -11.03
CA LEU A 23 9.09 16.36 -11.20
C LEU A 23 8.46 16.61 -12.57
N ASP A 24 8.48 17.84 -13.07
CA ASP A 24 7.97 18.19 -14.41
C ASP A 24 8.72 17.43 -15.51
N GLN A 25 10.00 17.11 -15.29
CA GLN A 25 10.85 16.36 -16.22
C GLN A 25 10.75 14.84 -16.03
N CYS A 26 10.00 14.36 -15.04
CA CYS A 26 9.92 12.95 -14.67
C CYS A 26 9.55 12.03 -15.85
N PRO A 27 8.54 12.35 -16.72
CA PRO A 27 8.22 11.50 -17.88
C PRO A 27 9.38 11.33 -18.86
N LYS A 28 10.23 12.36 -19.01
CA LYS A 28 11.43 12.30 -19.86
C LYS A 28 12.54 11.50 -19.19
N LEU A 29 12.76 11.74 -17.90
CA LEU A 29 13.78 11.03 -17.13
C LEU A 29 13.48 9.53 -17.00
N GLU A 30 12.20 9.15 -16.92
CA GLU A 30 11.75 7.76 -16.79
C GLU A 30 12.14 6.88 -17.99
N VAL A 31 12.36 7.49 -19.17
CA VAL A 31 12.83 6.81 -20.38
C VAL A 31 14.23 6.23 -20.17
N ASP A 32 15.13 7.02 -19.60
CA ASP A 32 16.54 6.65 -19.38
C ASP A 32 16.78 6.06 -17.98
N ILE A 33 15.88 6.35 -17.02
CA ILE A 33 15.98 5.98 -15.61
C ILE A 33 14.64 5.36 -15.17
N PRO A 34 14.44 4.05 -15.39
CA PRO A 34 13.16 3.38 -15.11
C PRO A 34 12.69 3.50 -13.65
N LEU A 35 13.62 3.67 -12.70
CA LEU A 35 13.33 3.79 -11.27
C LEU A 35 13.35 5.24 -10.76
N VAL A 36 13.23 6.24 -11.65
CA VAL A 36 13.37 7.66 -11.29
C VAL A 36 12.45 8.08 -10.14
N LYS A 37 11.19 7.61 -10.10
CA LYS A 37 10.25 7.92 -9.01
C LYS A 37 10.72 7.37 -7.66
N SER A 38 11.30 6.16 -7.65
CA SER A 38 11.88 5.57 -6.44
C SER A 38 13.12 6.33 -5.96
N TYR A 39 13.90 6.90 -6.87
CA TYR A 39 15.03 7.77 -6.51
C TYR A 39 14.56 9.13 -6.00
N LEU A 40 13.56 9.75 -6.65
CA LEU A 40 12.97 11.01 -6.20
C LEU A 40 12.33 10.87 -4.82
N ALA A 41 11.66 9.74 -4.55
CA ALA A 41 11.13 9.43 -3.22
C ALA A 41 12.22 9.42 -2.13
N GLN A 42 13.41 8.91 -2.45
CA GLN A 42 14.54 8.90 -1.53
C GLN A 42 15.07 10.31 -1.21
N PHE A 43 15.03 11.22 -2.18
CA PHE A 43 15.37 12.63 -1.97
C PHE A 43 14.29 13.34 -1.15
N ALA A 44 13.02 13.15 -1.50
CA ALA A 44 11.89 13.74 -0.79
C ALA A 44 11.83 13.30 0.67
N ALA A 45 12.00 12.00 0.95
CA ALA A 45 12.00 11.49 2.32
C ALA A 45 13.12 12.10 3.18
N ARG A 46 14.34 12.20 2.62
CA ARG A 46 15.46 12.86 3.32
C ARG A 46 15.22 14.35 3.53
N ALA A 47 14.60 15.02 2.55
CA ALA A 47 14.24 16.43 2.68
C ALA A 47 13.25 16.65 3.83
N ILE A 48 12.24 15.78 3.96
CA ILE A 48 11.29 15.80 5.08
C ILE A 48 11.99 15.58 6.42
N ILE A 49 12.82 14.54 6.53
CA ILE A 49 13.58 14.24 7.76
C ILE A 49 14.47 15.41 8.18
N SER A 50 15.05 16.13 7.20
CA SER A 50 15.88 17.31 7.45
C SER A 50 15.10 18.63 7.57
N GLU A 51 13.77 18.57 7.68
CA GLU A 51 12.88 19.73 7.79
C GLU A 51 13.06 20.75 6.65
N LEU A 52 13.39 20.28 5.45
CA LEU A 52 13.47 21.10 4.24
C LEU A 52 12.10 21.33 3.62
N VAL A 53 11.22 20.33 3.72
CA VAL A 53 9.84 20.36 3.24
C VAL A 53 8.97 19.55 4.21
N SER A 54 7.75 19.99 4.48
CA SER A 54 6.76 19.21 5.24
C SER A 54 6.05 18.17 4.37
N ILE A 55 5.46 17.15 4.99
CA ILE A 55 4.58 16.20 4.27
C ILE A 55 3.44 16.96 3.56
N SER A 56 2.86 17.97 4.21
CA SER A 56 1.76 18.77 3.64
C SER A 56 2.17 19.57 2.40
N GLU A 57 3.36 20.19 2.40
CA GLU A 57 3.86 20.92 1.23
C GLU A 57 4.22 19.98 0.09
N LEU A 58 4.75 18.78 0.40
CA LEU A 58 5.01 17.76 -0.60
C LEU A 58 3.72 17.16 -1.19
N ALA A 59 2.66 17.06 -0.38
CA ALA A 59 1.37 16.50 -0.81
C ALA A 59 0.67 17.39 -1.85
N GLN A 60 0.71 18.72 -1.70
CA GLN A 60 0.03 19.66 -2.60
C GLN A 60 0.26 19.40 -4.10
N PRO A 61 1.51 19.29 -4.61
CA PRO A 61 1.76 19.02 -6.03
C PRO A 61 1.52 17.56 -6.45
N LEU A 62 1.25 16.66 -5.49
CA LEU A 62 1.07 15.22 -5.70
C LEU A 62 -0.39 14.77 -5.48
N GLU A 63 -1.31 15.69 -5.16
CA GLU A 63 -2.74 15.40 -5.01
C GLU A 63 -3.33 14.82 -6.31
N SER A 64 -4.47 14.14 -6.16
CA SER A 64 -5.18 13.39 -7.21
C SER A 64 -4.26 12.46 -7.99
N GLY A 65 -3.23 11.91 -7.33
CA GLY A 65 -2.33 10.95 -7.94
C GLY A 65 -1.35 11.53 -8.97
N THR A 66 -1.07 12.82 -8.91
CA THR A 66 -0.05 13.44 -9.76
C THR A 66 1.31 12.77 -9.49
N HIS A 67 1.98 12.30 -10.55
CA HIS A 67 3.18 11.45 -10.49
C HIS A 67 3.03 10.13 -9.71
N PHE A 68 1.84 9.54 -9.63
CA PHE A 68 1.63 8.26 -8.97
C PHE A 68 2.65 7.17 -9.41
N PRO A 69 3.19 6.35 -8.50
CA PRO A 69 2.90 6.24 -7.06
C PRO A 69 3.83 7.08 -6.15
N LEU A 70 4.40 8.19 -6.63
CA LEU A 70 5.51 8.89 -5.96
C LEU A 70 5.24 9.23 -4.49
N PHE A 71 4.08 9.80 -4.15
CA PHE A 71 3.77 10.15 -2.76
C PHE A 71 3.83 8.92 -1.83
N LEU A 72 3.30 7.78 -2.28
CA LEU A 72 3.35 6.52 -1.53
C LEU A 72 4.79 6.01 -1.37
N LEU A 73 5.60 6.16 -2.41
CA LEU A 73 7.02 5.83 -2.34
C LEU A 73 7.75 6.73 -1.33
N CYS A 74 7.39 8.01 -1.23
CA CYS A 74 7.94 8.91 -0.19
C CYS A 74 7.59 8.38 1.21
N LEU A 75 6.33 8.02 1.47
CA LEU A 75 5.91 7.43 2.75
C LEU A 75 6.66 6.11 3.04
N GLN A 76 6.82 5.25 2.02
CA GLN A 76 7.58 4.01 2.14
C GLN A 76 9.04 4.27 2.53
N GLN A 77 9.69 5.28 1.92
CA GLN A 77 11.06 5.65 2.26
C GLN A 77 11.16 6.26 3.66
N LEU A 78 10.17 7.05 4.10
CA LEU A 78 10.13 7.58 5.46
C LEU A 78 10.05 6.46 6.50
N ALA A 79 9.12 5.51 6.33
CA ALA A 79 9.01 4.34 7.21
C ALA A 79 10.29 3.49 7.24
N LYS A 80 11.04 3.45 6.14
CA LYS A 80 12.31 2.71 6.04
C LYS A 80 13.47 3.44 6.73
N LEU A 81 13.52 4.77 6.63
CA LEU A 81 14.63 5.58 7.16
C LEU A 81 14.44 5.95 8.63
N GLN A 82 13.21 5.96 9.12
CA GLN A 82 12.83 6.13 10.52
C GLN A 82 12.15 4.82 10.96
N ASP A 83 10.89 4.90 11.38
CA ASP A 83 10.04 3.76 11.71
C ASP A 83 8.57 4.07 11.39
N ARG A 84 7.66 3.12 11.68
CA ARG A 84 6.24 3.23 11.36
C ARG A 84 5.51 4.17 12.32
N GLU A 85 5.89 4.15 13.59
CA GLU A 85 5.35 4.98 14.65
C GLU A 85 5.58 6.46 14.33
N TRP A 86 6.83 6.82 14.02
CA TRP A 86 7.22 8.17 13.61
C TRP A 86 6.49 8.63 12.35
N LEU A 87 6.38 7.76 11.34
CA LEU A 87 5.61 8.09 10.13
C LEU A 87 4.13 8.33 10.44
N THR A 88 3.54 7.51 11.31
CA THR A 88 2.13 7.61 11.68
C THR A 88 1.84 8.94 12.38
N GLU A 89 2.66 9.32 13.35
CA GLU A 89 2.55 10.60 14.03
C GLU A 89 2.75 11.78 13.06
N LEU A 90 3.79 11.74 12.23
CA LEU A 90 4.07 12.79 11.26
C LEU A 90 2.94 12.95 10.24
N PHE A 91 2.41 11.84 9.73
CA PHE A 91 1.29 11.85 8.78
C PHE A 91 0.02 12.40 9.44
N GLN A 92 -0.28 12.01 10.68
CA GLN A 92 -1.41 12.54 11.45
C GLN A 92 -1.30 14.06 11.66
N GLN A 93 -0.10 14.55 12.01
CA GLN A 93 0.16 15.98 12.19
C GLN A 93 0.03 16.78 10.88
N SER A 94 0.38 16.17 9.74
CA SER A 94 0.31 16.81 8.43
C SER A 94 -1.12 17.13 7.96
N LYS A 95 -2.13 16.44 8.52
CA LYS A 95 -3.55 16.51 8.11
C LYS A 95 -3.81 16.19 6.63
N VAL A 96 -2.85 15.56 5.95
CA VAL A 96 -3.02 15.12 4.57
C VAL A 96 -4.09 14.04 4.52
N ASN A 97 -5.08 14.22 3.64
CA ASN A 97 -6.08 13.21 3.39
C ASN A 97 -5.52 12.19 2.39
N MET A 98 -5.18 10.99 2.88
CA MET A 98 -4.63 9.93 2.06
C MET A 98 -5.47 9.59 0.83
N GLN A 99 -6.81 9.66 0.94
CA GLN A 99 -7.71 9.38 -0.18
C GLN A 99 -7.53 10.40 -1.32
N LYS A 100 -7.25 11.67 -1.00
CA LYS A 100 -6.97 12.71 -2.01
C LYS A 100 -5.60 12.55 -2.68
N MET A 101 -4.71 11.75 -2.10
CA MET A 101 -3.40 11.46 -2.68
C MET A 101 -3.44 10.34 -3.71
N LEU A 102 -4.54 9.60 -3.76
CA LEU A 102 -4.77 8.56 -4.75
C LEU A 102 -5.35 9.18 -6.02
N PRO A 103 -5.04 8.65 -7.21
CA PRO A 103 -5.62 9.17 -8.43
C PRO A 103 -7.13 8.96 -8.48
N ASP A 104 -7.88 10.01 -8.83
CA ASP A 104 -9.33 9.92 -9.08
C ASP A 104 -9.63 8.89 -10.19
N ASN A 105 -8.73 8.83 -11.17
CA ASN A 105 -8.58 7.75 -12.14
C ASN A 105 -7.15 7.24 -12.06
N ILE A 106 -6.93 6.09 -11.40
CA ILE A 106 -5.62 5.42 -11.52
C ILE A 106 -5.36 5.17 -13.00
N SER A 107 -4.12 5.34 -13.45
CA SER A 107 -3.77 5.15 -14.86
C SER A 107 -4.38 3.85 -15.37
N PRO A 108 -5.05 3.80 -16.53
CA PRO A 108 -5.61 2.56 -17.07
C PRO A 108 -4.59 1.42 -17.11
N LYS A 109 -3.28 1.74 -17.23
CA LYS A 109 -2.19 0.76 -17.16
C LYS A 109 -2.06 0.11 -15.78
N LEU A 110 -2.29 0.84 -14.71
CA LEU A 110 -2.24 0.34 -13.33
C LEU A 110 -3.52 -0.38 -12.92
N HIS A 111 -4.66 -0.07 -13.55
CA HIS A 111 -5.90 -0.83 -13.34
C HIS A 111 -5.78 -2.28 -13.77
N VAL A 112 -4.82 -2.61 -14.64
CA VAL A 112 -4.59 -3.98 -15.13
C VAL A 112 -3.23 -4.55 -14.70
N ASP A 113 -2.51 -3.86 -13.81
CA ASP A 113 -1.19 -4.31 -13.36
C ASP A 113 -1.31 -5.26 -12.16
N LYS A 114 -0.97 -6.53 -12.39
CA LYS A 114 -1.03 -7.58 -11.36
C LYS A 114 -0.14 -7.26 -10.15
N GLY A 115 1.00 -6.60 -10.35
CA GLY A 115 1.93 -6.21 -9.28
C GLY A 115 1.35 -5.11 -8.40
N PHE A 116 0.72 -4.10 -8.99
CA PHE A 116 0.01 -3.05 -8.28
C PHE A 116 -1.12 -3.63 -7.42
N VAL A 117 -1.96 -4.50 -7.99
CA VAL A 117 -3.04 -5.17 -7.25
C VAL A 117 -2.49 -5.99 -6.10
N ASN A 118 -1.40 -6.73 -6.32
CA ASN A 118 -0.76 -7.50 -5.26
C ASN A 118 -0.29 -6.59 -4.10
N ILE A 119 0.36 -5.47 -4.42
CA ILE A 119 0.81 -4.47 -3.43
C ILE A 119 -0.37 -3.85 -2.69
N LEU A 120 -1.42 -3.45 -3.41
CA LEU A 120 -2.62 -2.84 -2.85
C LEU A 120 -3.30 -3.80 -1.85
N MET A 121 -3.57 -5.03 -2.28
CA MET A 121 -4.22 -6.04 -1.45
C MET A 121 -3.37 -6.42 -0.25
N THR A 122 -2.06 -6.60 -0.44
CA THR A 122 -1.11 -6.85 0.66
C THR A 122 -1.13 -5.72 1.68
N SER A 123 -1.18 -4.47 1.24
CA SER A 123 -1.20 -3.30 2.12
C SER A 123 -2.48 -3.24 2.96
N PHE A 124 -3.65 -3.48 2.36
CA PHE A 124 -4.91 -3.53 3.10
C PHE A 124 -4.93 -4.68 4.12
N LEU A 125 -4.51 -5.88 3.72
CA LEU A 125 -4.50 -7.04 4.61
C LEU A 125 -3.55 -6.87 5.80
N GLN A 126 -2.37 -6.27 5.56
CA GLN A 126 -1.43 -5.92 6.62
C GLN A 126 -2.01 -4.92 7.60
N TYR A 127 -2.64 -3.85 7.09
CA TYR A 127 -3.28 -2.83 7.94
C TYR A 127 -4.44 -3.42 8.75
N ILE A 128 -5.34 -4.19 8.12
CA ILE A 128 -6.45 -4.85 8.82
C ILE A 128 -5.90 -5.76 9.94
N SER A 129 -4.86 -6.53 9.65
CA SER A 129 -4.29 -7.46 10.64
C SER A 129 -3.63 -6.74 11.81
N SER A 130 -2.96 -5.60 11.57
CA SER A 130 -2.35 -4.82 12.66
C SER A 130 -3.38 -4.12 13.54
N GLU A 131 -4.51 -3.68 12.98
CA GLU A 131 -5.58 -3.04 13.75
C GLU A 131 -6.39 -4.05 14.57
N VAL A 132 -6.58 -5.27 14.05
CA VAL A 132 -7.34 -6.33 14.72
C VAL A 132 -6.50 -7.10 15.74
N ASN A 133 -5.19 -7.22 15.50
CA ASN A 133 -4.23 -7.88 16.37
C ASN A 133 -3.07 -6.92 16.71
N PRO A 134 -3.30 -5.89 17.53
CA PRO A 134 -2.24 -5.00 17.95
C PRO A 134 -1.19 -5.78 18.75
N PRO A 135 0.11 -5.43 18.63
CA PRO A 135 1.16 -6.06 19.41
C PRO A 135 0.88 -5.84 20.90
N SER A 136 0.49 -6.92 21.58
CA SER A 136 0.28 -6.98 23.02
C SER A 136 1.17 -8.08 23.57
N ASP A 137 1.76 -7.86 24.74
CA ASP A 137 2.81 -8.71 25.32
C ASP A 137 2.36 -10.16 25.62
N GLU A 138 1.07 -10.50 25.50
CA GLU A 138 0.51 -11.79 25.94
C GLU A 138 -0.59 -12.38 25.03
N THR A 139 -0.46 -12.31 23.69
CA THR A 139 -1.41 -13.05 22.81
C THR A 139 -0.74 -14.22 22.09
N ASP A 140 -1.12 -15.43 22.52
CA ASP A 140 -0.89 -16.66 21.77
C ASP A 140 -1.53 -16.52 20.38
N SER A 141 -0.69 -16.37 19.36
CA SER A 141 -1.04 -16.23 17.93
C SER A 141 -1.83 -17.42 17.36
N SER A 142 -2.04 -18.45 18.18
CA SER A 142 -2.69 -19.71 17.86
C SER A 142 -4.16 -19.78 18.31
N SER A 143 -4.60 -18.84 19.15
CA SER A 143 -5.98 -18.77 19.63
C SER A 143 -6.94 -18.26 18.54
N ALA A 144 -8.17 -18.77 18.55
CA ALA A 144 -9.19 -18.29 17.61
C ALA A 144 -9.56 -16.82 17.94
N PRO A 145 -9.77 -15.97 16.92
CA PRO A 145 -10.11 -14.56 17.13
C PRO A 145 -11.44 -14.41 17.90
N SER A 146 -11.51 -13.39 18.74
CA SER A 146 -12.74 -13.04 19.48
C SER A 146 -13.83 -12.53 18.53
N LYS A 147 -15.07 -12.46 19.02
CA LYS A 147 -16.20 -11.93 18.25
C LYS A 147 -15.99 -10.46 17.88
N GLU A 148 -15.40 -9.69 18.78
CA GLU A 148 -15.07 -8.28 18.60
C GLU A 148 -14.01 -8.10 17.51
N GLN A 149 -12.97 -8.95 17.53
CA GLN A 149 -11.94 -8.96 16.48
C GLN A 149 -12.51 -9.29 15.10
N LEU A 150 -13.40 -10.29 15.03
CA LEU A 150 -14.08 -10.67 13.79
C LEU A 150 -14.97 -9.55 13.25
N GLU A 151 -15.70 -8.85 14.12
CA GLU A 151 -16.53 -7.71 13.71
C GLU A 151 -15.67 -6.53 13.24
N GLN A 152 -14.59 -6.20 13.96
CA GLN A 152 -13.66 -5.14 13.54
C GLN A 152 -13.01 -5.44 12.20
N GLU A 153 -12.55 -6.68 11.98
CA GLU A 153 -12.00 -7.14 10.70
C GLU A 153 -13.00 -6.92 9.56
N LYS A 154 -14.26 -7.32 9.77
CA LYS A 154 -15.33 -7.14 8.79
C LYS A 154 -15.62 -5.66 8.51
N GLN A 155 -15.66 -4.81 9.54
CA GLN A 155 -15.92 -3.37 9.37
C GLN A 155 -14.78 -2.68 8.60
N LEU A 156 -13.52 -3.04 8.85
CA LEU A 156 -12.39 -2.53 8.08
C LEU A 156 -12.42 -3.04 6.63
N LEU A 157 -12.76 -4.31 6.39
CA LEU A 157 -12.96 -4.80 5.03
C LEU A 157 -14.06 -4.04 4.28
N LEU A 158 -15.18 -3.76 4.94
CA LEU A 158 -16.28 -2.97 4.36
C LEU A 158 -15.86 -1.53 4.03
N SER A 159 -14.99 -0.91 4.83
CA SER A 159 -14.50 0.45 4.54
C SER A 159 -13.57 0.50 3.34
N PHE A 160 -12.77 -0.55 3.12
CA PHE A 160 -11.88 -0.67 1.95
C PHE A 160 -12.54 -1.30 0.71
N LYS A 161 -13.70 -1.96 0.86
CA LYS A 161 -14.46 -2.60 -0.23
C LYS A 161 -14.57 -1.72 -1.49
N PRO A 162 -15.01 -0.45 -1.44
CA PRO A 162 -15.18 0.37 -2.64
C PRO A 162 -13.88 0.57 -3.42
N VAL A 163 -12.75 0.63 -2.70
CA VAL A 163 -11.43 0.80 -3.30
C VAL A 163 -10.98 -0.50 -3.96
N MET A 164 -11.17 -1.65 -3.31
CA MET A 164 -10.86 -2.96 -3.88
C MET A 164 -11.70 -3.22 -5.15
N GLN A 165 -13.02 -3.02 -5.07
CA GLN A 165 -13.92 -3.23 -6.22
C GLN A 165 -13.56 -2.35 -7.42
N LYS A 166 -13.09 -1.12 -7.18
CA LYS A 166 -12.66 -0.21 -8.27
C LYS A 166 -11.55 -0.77 -9.15
N PHE A 167 -10.70 -1.69 -8.66
CA PHE A 167 -9.63 -2.33 -9.45
C PHE A 167 -9.92 -3.77 -9.84
N LEU A 168 -10.80 -4.44 -9.10
CA LEU A 168 -10.98 -5.88 -9.22
C LEU A 168 -12.21 -6.26 -10.03
N HIS A 169 -13.25 -5.43 -10.06
CA HIS A 169 -14.49 -5.72 -10.76
C HIS A 169 -14.24 -5.99 -12.25
N ASP A 170 -14.90 -7.01 -12.81
CA ASP A 170 -14.76 -7.45 -14.22
C ASP A 170 -13.34 -7.88 -14.64
N HIS A 171 -12.42 -8.08 -13.68
CA HIS A 171 -11.02 -8.39 -13.93
C HIS A 171 -10.56 -9.65 -13.18
N VAL A 172 -11.02 -10.82 -13.64
CA VAL A 172 -10.69 -12.15 -13.07
C VAL A 172 -9.18 -12.34 -12.84
N ASP A 173 -8.34 -11.97 -13.80
CA ASP A 173 -6.88 -12.05 -13.71
C ASP A 173 -6.28 -11.26 -12.54
N LEU A 174 -6.90 -10.14 -12.18
CA LEU A 174 -6.48 -9.29 -11.07
C LEU A 174 -7.04 -9.79 -9.75
N GLN A 175 -8.26 -10.31 -9.76
CA GLN A 175 -8.86 -11.00 -8.62
C GLN A 175 -8.01 -12.21 -8.22
N VAL A 176 -7.48 -12.98 -9.18
CA VAL A 176 -6.51 -14.07 -8.91
C VAL A 176 -5.24 -13.51 -8.26
N SER A 177 -4.71 -12.37 -8.73
CA SER A 177 -3.56 -11.70 -8.08
C SER A 177 -3.87 -11.28 -6.64
N ALA A 178 -5.09 -10.80 -6.38
CA ALA A 178 -5.58 -10.46 -5.05
C ALA A 178 -5.68 -11.69 -4.13
N LEU A 179 -6.13 -12.84 -4.65
CA LEU A 179 -6.15 -14.11 -3.92
C LEU A 179 -4.73 -14.61 -3.61
N TYR A 180 -3.76 -14.40 -4.50
CA TYR A 180 -2.34 -14.67 -4.21
C TYR A 180 -1.79 -13.74 -3.11
N ALA A 181 -2.15 -12.45 -3.12
CA ALA A 181 -1.76 -11.54 -2.04
C ALA A 181 -2.30 -12.03 -0.68
N LEU A 182 -3.57 -12.46 -0.63
CA LEU A 182 -4.17 -13.05 0.56
C LEU A 182 -3.48 -14.35 1.00
N GLN A 183 -3.19 -15.24 0.06
CA GLN A 183 -2.46 -16.48 0.33
C GLN A 183 -1.11 -16.20 0.99
N VAL A 184 -0.32 -15.28 0.43
CA VAL A 184 1.00 -14.92 0.96
C VAL A 184 0.89 -14.24 2.31
N HIS A 185 -0.11 -13.38 2.50
CA HIS A 185 -0.40 -12.76 3.79
C HIS A 185 -0.65 -13.81 4.87
N CYS A 186 -1.56 -14.76 4.63
CA CYS A 186 -1.82 -15.85 5.57
C CYS A 186 -0.59 -16.75 5.76
N TYR A 187 0.16 -17.04 4.70
CA TYR A 187 1.41 -17.83 4.78
C TYR A 187 2.42 -17.19 5.73
N ASN A 188 2.61 -15.85 5.65
CA ASN A 188 3.52 -15.11 6.51
C ASN A 188 3.09 -15.11 7.99
N SER A 189 1.80 -15.32 8.27
CA SER A 189 1.25 -15.51 9.61
C SER A 189 1.11 -16.99 10.00
N ASN A 190 1.75 -17.92 9.29
CA ASN A 190 1.67 -19.37 9.50
C ASN A 190 0.27 -19.98 9.36
N PHE A 191 -0.57 -19.42 8.50
CA PHE A 191 -1.97 -19.82 8.27
C PHE A 191 -2.78 -19.94 9.57
N PRO A 192 -3.11 -18.82 10.24
CA PRO A 192 -3.96 -18.84 11.41
C PRO A 192 -5.28 -19.56 11.13
N LYS A 193 -5.73 -20.37 12.09
CA LYS A 193 -6.84 -21.32 11.87
C LYS A 193 -8.09 -20.62 11.34
N GLY A 194 -8.53 -21.01 10.14
CA GLY A 194 -9.74 -20.50 9.51
C GLY A 194 -9.63 -19.08 8.96
N MET A 195 -8.46 -18.44 9.01
CA MET A 195 -8.27 -17.08 8.50
C MET A 195 -8.47 -17.02 6.98
N LEU A 196 -7.77 -17.87 6.21
CA LEU A 196 -7.88 -17.83 4.74
C LEU A 196 -9.32 -18.06 4.28
N LEU A 197 -9.97 -19.10 4.83
CA LEU A 197 -11.36 -19.43 4.50
C LEU A 197 -12.32 -18.29 4.88
N ARG A 198 -12.13 -17.66 6.05
CA ARG A 198 -12.94 -16.51 6.47
C ARG A 198 -12.80 -15.33 5.49
N PHE A 199 -11.58 -15.00 5.07
CA PHE A 199 -11.36 -13.96 4.08
C PHE A 199 -11.92 -14.33 2.70
N PHE A 200 -11.86 -15.61 2.29
CA PHE A 200 -12.52 -16.08 1.06
C PHE A 200 -14.03 -15.83 1.11
N VAL A 201 -14.68 -16.19 2.22
CA VAL A 201 -16.11 -15.94 2.45
C VAL A 201 -16.39 -14.44 2.41
N HIS A 202 -15.58 -13.61 3.08
CA HIS A 202 -15.76 -12.16 3.02
C HIS A 202 -15.60 -11.60 1.60
N PHE A 203 -14.58 -12.02 0.87
CA PHE A 203 -14.35 -11.54 -0.50
C PHE A 203 -15.48 -11.93 -1.45
N TYR A 204 -16.04 -13.13 -1.28
CA TYR A 204 -17.21 -13.58 -2.03
C TYR A 204 -18.49 -12.81 -1.65
N ASP A 205 -18.86 -12.81 -0.36
CA ASP A 205 -20.07 -12.14 0.15
C ASP A 205 -20.08 -10.63 -0.11
N MET A 206 -18.88 -10.01 -0.14
CA MET A 206 -18.71 -8.58 -0.40
C MET A 206 -18.57 -8.26 -1.88
N GLU A 207 -18.67 -9.23 -2.79
CA GLU A 207 -18.54 -9.04 -4.25
C GLU A 207 -17.19 -8.36 -4.60
N ILE A 208 -16.13 -8.71 -3.89
CA ILE A 208 -14.75 -8.25 -4.17
C ILE A 208 -14.08 -9.20 -5.16
N ILE A 209 -14.37 -10.50 -5.03
CA ILE A 209 -13.85 -11.58 -5.85
C ILE A 209 -15.02 -12.45 -6.33
N GLU A 210 -15.06 -12.71 -7.63
CA GLU A 210 -16.08 -13.52 -8.31
C GLU A 210 -15.74 -15.02 -8.23
N GLU A 211 -16.73 -15.88 -8.41
CA GLU A 211 -16.57 -17.34 -8.31
C GLU A 211 -15.48 -17.86 -9.26
N GLU A 212 -15.47 -17.34 -10.48
CA GLU A 212 -14.53 -17.68 -11.54
C GLU A 212 -13.08 -17.43 -11.12
N ALA A 213 -12.81 -16.37 -10.35
CA ALA A 213 -11.47 -16.06 -9.87
C ALA A 213 -11.00 -17.03 -8.78
N PHE A 214 -11.90 -17.51 -7.92
CA PHE A 214 -11.56 -18.57 -6.94
C PHE A 214 -11.20 -19.88 -7.64
N LEU A 215 -11.96 -20.26 -8.68
CA LEU A 215 -11.68 -21.44 -9.49
C LEU A 215 -10.37 -21.30 -10.26
N ALA A 216 -10.17 -20.16 -10.94
CA ALA A 216 -8.94 -19.87 -11.67
C ALA A 216 -7.72 -19.86 -10.76
N TRP A 217 -7.80 -19.24 -9.58
CA TRP A 217 -6.75 -19.34 -8.57
C TRP A 217 -6.51 -20.81 -8.22
N LYS A 218 -7.54 -21.59 -7.88
CA LYS A 218 -7.38 -23.00 -7.47
C LYS A 218 -6.66 -23.84 -8.53
N GLU A 219 -6.93 -23.62 -9.81
CA GLU A 219 -6.36 -24.35 -10.94
C GLU A 219 -4.98 -23.84 -11.39
N ASP A 220 -4.61 -22.60 -11.01
CA ASP A 220 -3.33 -22.00 -11.35
C ASP A 220 -2.16 -22.74 -10.68
N ILE A 221 -1.23 -23.20 -11.52
CA ILE A 221 -0.05 -24.00 -11.18
C ILE A 221 1.22 -23.17 -10.91
N THR A 222 1.13 -21.83 -10.96
CA THR A 222 2.26 -20.93 -10.69
C THR A 222 2.94 -21.26 -9.36
N GLN A 223 4.26 -21.21 -9.38
CA GLN A 223 5.13 -21.43 -8.21
C GLN A 223 5.74 -20.12 -7.70
N GLU A 224 5.31 -18.97 -8.23
CA GLU A 224 5.83 -17.65 -7.87
C GLU A 224 5.50 -17.28 -6.41
N PHE A 225 4.40 -17.81 -5.86
CA PHE A 225 3.90 -17.45 -4.54
C PHE A 225 3.94 -18.63 -3.56
N PRO A 226 4.50 -18.47 -2.35
CA PRO A 226 4.60 -19.55 -1.37
C PRO A 226 3.24 -19.94 -0.80
N GLY A 227 3.16 -21.15 -0.24
CA GLY A 227 2.02 -21.58 0.58
C GLY A 227 0.81 -22.14 -0.16
N LYS A 228 0.84 -22.23 -1.49
CA LYS A 228 -0.30 -22.72 -2.31
C LYS A 228 -0.87 -24.05 -1.85
N GLY A 229 -0.01 -25.05 -1.63
CA GLY A 229 -0.43 -26.36 -1.16
C GLY A 229 -1.22 -26.28 0.14
N LYS A 230 -0.67 -25.63 1.18
CA LYS A 230 -1.36 -25.43 2.47
C LYS A 230 -2.65 -24.63 2.31
N ALA A 231 -2.67 -23.61 1.45
CA ALA A 231 -3.85 -22.80 1.19
C ALA A 231 -5.01 -23.63 0.60
N LEU A 232 -4.73 -24.58 -0.29
CA LEU A 232 -5.73 -25.50 -0.85
C LEU A 232 -6.26 -26.53 0.15
N PHE A 233 -5.57 -26.76 1.26
CA PHE A 233 -5.96 -27.71 2.32
C PHE A 233 -6.75 -27.07 3.48
N GLN A 234 -6.83 -25.74 3.55
CA GLN A 234 -7.62 -25.03 4.56
C GLN A 234 -9.12 -25.17 4.31
#